data_AF-F8P5C6-F1
#
_entry.id   AF-F8P5C6-F1
#
_cell.length_a   1.000
_cell.length_b   1.000
_cell.length_c   1.000
_cell.angle_alpha   90.00
_cell.angle_beta   90.00
_cell.angle_gamma   90.00
#
_symmetry.space_group_name_H-M   'P 1'
#
loop_
_entity.id
_entity.type
_entity.pdbx_description
1 polymer ?
#
loop_
_entity_poly.entity_id
_entity_poly.type
_entity_poly.pdbx_seq_one_letter_code
_entity_poly.pdbx_strand_id
1 'polypeptide(L)'
;MPMILVMLTLEEEVKFVWYSPWTTVKTFFLIVRYFAFGCILTFTTLNVLPLRTTPICIAIESFAIISVVLLSFVEVILQIRLFALYNNDKRVVIPVMISFVMMVFAQLGMASYEVYFNN
;
A
#
# COMPACT_ATOMS: atom_id res chain seq x y z
N MET A 1 2.10 -19.15 -9.06
CA MET A 1 3.41 -18.73 -9.62
C MET A 1 3.98 -17.39 -9.09
N PRO A 2 3.26 -16.44 -8.45
CA PRO A 2 3.89 -15.23 -7.89
C PRO A 2 4.64 -15.45 -6.55
N MET A 3 4.33 -16.52 -5.82
CA MET A 3 4.91 -16.78 -4.49
C MET A 3 6.38 -17.25 -4.50
N ILE A 4 6.81 -17.93 -5.57
CA ILE A 4 8.19 -18.45 -5.71
C ILE A 4 9.19 -17.31 -5.96
N LEU A 5 8.77 -16.28 -6.70
CA LEU A 5 9.57 -15.08 -6.97
C LEU A 5 9.85 -14.26 -5.70
N VAL A 6 8.89 -14.26 -4.75
CA VAL A 6 9.04 -13.56 -3.46
C VAL A 6 10.09 -14.24 -2.58
N MET A 7 10.14 -15.57 -2.57
CA MET A 7 11.12 -16.32 -1.76
C MET A 7 12.55 -16.17 -2.29
N LEU A 8 12.74 -16.20 -3.61
CA LEU A 8 14.07 -16.05 -4.23
C LEU A 8 14.65 -14.65 -4.05
N THR A 9 13.81 -13.61 -4.08
CA THR A 9 14.28 -12.23 -3.93
C THR A 9 14.49 -11.81 -2.47
N LEU A 10 13.90 -12.50 -1.50
CA LEU A 10 14.03 -12.17 -0.07
C LEU A 10 15.46 -12.31 0.45
N GLU A 11 16.24 -13.28 -0.04
CA GLU A 11 17.63 -13.46 0.39
C GLU A 11 18.53 -12.31 -0.08
N GLU A 12 18.39 -11.91 -1.35
CA GLU A 12 19.09 -10.76 -1.90
C GLU A 12 18.60 -9.45 -1.28
N GLU A 13 17.30 -9.35 -0.99
CA GLU A 13 16.69 -8.19 -0.35
C GLU A 13 17.14 -8.04 1.09
N VAL A 14 17.21 -9.08 1.91
CA VAL A 14 17.78 -8.98 3.27
C VAL A 14 19.25 -8.58 3.21
N LYS A 15 20.03 -9.20 2.32
CA LYS A 15 21.47 -8.95 2.22
C LYS A 15 21.80 -7.53 1.74
N PHE A 16 21.04 -6.97 0.81
CA PHE A 16 21.22 -5.60 0.30
C PHE A 16 20.41 -4.53 1.06
N VAL A 17 19.27 -4.88 1.67
CA VAL A 17 18.42 -3.94 2.40
C VAL A 17 18.90 -3.74 3.82
N TRP A 18 19.14 -4.82 4.57
CA TRP A 18 19.45 -4.76 6.00
C TRP A 18 20.89 -4.35 6.30
N TYR A 19 21.83 -4.64 5.41
CA TYR A 19 23.27 -4.37 5.62
C TYR A 19 23.72 -2.97 5.13
N SER A 20 22.86 -2.26 4.41
CA SER A 20 23.11 -0.92 3.88
C SER A 20 22.50 0.15 4.81
N PRO A 21 23.06 1.36 4.89
CA PRO A 21 22.61 2.38 5.84
C PRO A 21 21.10 2.61 5.75
N TRP A 22 20.44 2.48 6.90
CA TRP A 22 19.00 2.55 7.05
C TRP A 22 18.54 3.98 6.74
N THR A 23 17.99 4.15 5.54
CA THR A 23 17.32 5.39 5.12
C THR A 23 15.83 5.26 5.42
N THR A 24 15.21 6.36 5.83
CA THR A 24 13.77 6.42 6.20
C THR A 24 12.86 5.84 5.11
N VAL A 25 13.26 6.00 3.84
CA VAL A 25 12.59 5.47 2.65
C VAL A 25 12.61 3.93 2.58
N LYS A 26 13.70 3.30 3.04
CA LYS A 26 13.87 1.84 3.06
C LYS A 26 13.02 1.18 4.14
N THR A 27 12.97 1.80 5.33
CA THR A 27 12.14 1.33 6.45
C THR A 27 10.66 1.38 6.08
N PHE A 28 10.22 2.47 5.46
CA PHE A 28 8.84 2.58 4.99
C PHE A 28 8.52 1.59 3.86
N PHE A 29 9.43 1.35 2.91
CA PHE A 29 9.22 0.33 1.89
C PHE A 29 9.00 -1.08 2.48
N LEU A 30 9.77 -1.45 3.50
CA LEU A 30 9.56 -2.72 4.22
C LEU A 30 8.22 -2.72 4.96
N ILE A 31 7.87 -1.65 5.67
CA ILE A 31 6.58 -1.53 6.36
C ILE A 31 5.44 -1.76 5.38
N VAL A 32 5.48 -1.11 4.23
CA VAL A 32 4.44 -1.22 3.20
C VAL A 32 4.31 -2.64 2.67
N ARG A 33 5.45 -3.29 2.38
CA ARG A 33 5.45 -4.65 1.87
C ARG A 33 4.86 -5.61 2.89
N TYR A 34 5.31 -5.57 4.14
CA TYR A 34 4.81 -6.47 5.18
C TYR A 34 3.39 -6.12 5.65
N PHE A 35 3.01 -4.85 5.59
CA PHE A 35 1.66 -4.40 5.95
C PHE A 35 0.64 -4.84 4.89
N ALA A 36 0.95 -4.74 3.59
CA ALA A 36 0.10 -5.26 2.53
C ALA A 36 -0.13 -6.78 2.66
N PHE A 37 0.92 -7.55 3.01
CA PHE A 37 0.77 -8.97 3.33
C PHE A 37 -0.13 -9.19 4.55
N GLY A 38 0.03 -8.38 5.60
CA GLY A 38 -0.83 -8.40 6.79
C GLY A 38 -2.29 -8.14 6.47
N CYS A 39 -2.58 -7.13 5.63
CA CYS A 39 -3.93 -6.79 5.17
C CYS A 39 -4.57 -7.91 4.36
N ILE A 40 -3.85 -8.48 3.40
CA ILE A 40 -4.36 -9.59 2.58
C ILE A 40 -4.65 -10.81 3.47
N LEU A 41 -3.77 -11.10 4.42
CA LEU A 41 -3.94 -12.23 5.35
C LEU A 41 -5.16 -12.04 6.25
N THR A 42 -5.35 -10.85 6.83
CA THR A 42 -6.53 -10.53 7.66
C THR A 42 -7.81 -10.53 6.84
N PHE A 43 -7.82 -9.93 5.65
CA PHE A 43 -9.00 -9.95 4.79
C PHE A 43 -9.38 -11.37 4.35
N THR A 44 -8.39 -12.19 3.98
CA THR A 44 -8.63 -13.59 3.56
C THR A 44 -9.12 -14.45 4.72
N THR A 45 -8.53 -14.31 5.90
CA THR A 45 -8.97 -15.06 7.09
C THR A 45 -10.38 -14.67 7.54
N LEU A 46 -10.73 -13.39 7.49
CA LEU A 46 -12.08 -12.90 7.79
C LEU A 46 -13.12 -13.34 6.75
N ASN A 47 -12.74 -13.52 5.48
CA ASN A 47 -13.65 -14.01 4.43
C ASN A 47 -13.84 -15.53 4.43
N VAL A 48 -12.82 -16.30 4.84
CA VAL A 48 -12.86 -17.77 4.89
C VAL A 48 -13.62 -18.29 6.13
N LEU A 49 -13.64 -17.52 7.22
CA LEU A 49 -14.40 -17.90 8.41
C LEU A 49 -15.91 -17.67 8.18
N PRO A 50 -16.77 -18.70 8.34
CA PRO A 50 -18.22 -18.58 8.12
C PRO A 50 -18.96 -17.80 9.22
N LEU A 51 -18.25 -17.20 10.19
CA LEU A 51 -18.86 -16.42 11.27
C LEU A 51 -19.14 -15.00 10.79
N ARG A 52 -20.25 -14.80 10.09
CA ARG A 52 -20.74 -13.48 9.69
C ARG A 52 -21.62 -12.89 10.80
N THR A 53 -20.99 -12.42 11.87
CA THR A 53 -21.68 -11.61 12.90
C THR A 53 -21.58 -10.11 12.56
N THR A 54 -22.58 -9.32 12.98
CA THR A 54 -22.63 -7.86 12.79
C THR A 54 -21.34 -7.10 13.16
N PRO A 55 -20.61 -7.41 14.25
CA PRO A 55 -19.34 -6.73 14.56
C PRO A 55 -18.22 -7.02 13.55
N ILE A 56 -18.21 -8.20 12.92
CA ILE A 56 -17.17 -8.58 11.96
C ILE A 56 -17.36 -7.80 10.64
N CYS A 57 -18.61 -7.53 10.25
CA CYS A 57 -18.90 -6.72 9.07
C CYS A 57 -18.36 -5.29 9.23
N ILE A 58 -18.61 -4.66 10.39
CA ILE A 58 -18.09 -3.31 10.69
C ILE A 58 -16.55 -3.31 10.75
N ALA A 59 -15.95 -4.37 11.30
CA ALA A 59 -14.51 -4.50 11.35
C ALA A 59 -13.88 -4.57 9.95
N ILE A 60 -14.47 -5.34 9.03
CA ILE A 60 -13.99 -5.46 7.64
C ILE A 60 -14.04 -4.10 6.92
N GLU A 61 -15.15 -3.37 7.05
CA GLU A 61 -15.33 -2.04 6.46
C GLU A 61 -14.32 -1.04 7.02
N SER A 62 -14.13 -1.00 8.35
CA SER A 62 -13.15 -0.13 8.99
C SER A 62 -11.72 -0.45 8.54
N PHE A 63 -11.42 -1.74 8.32
CA PHE A 63 -10.12 -2.20 7.87
C PHE A 63 -9.82 -1.81 6.42
N ALA A 64 -10.84 -1.80 5.55
CA ALA A 64 -10.72 -1.33 4.17
C ALA A 64 -10.34 0.16 4.15
N ILE A 65 -11.03 1.00 4.93
CA ILE A 65 -10.75 2.44 5.04
C ILE A 65 -9.33 2.70 5.55
N ILE A 66 -8.92 2.01 6.61
CA ILE A 66 -7.57 2.14 7.19
C ILE A 66 -6.50 1.74 6.15
N SER A 67 -6.75 0.67 5.38
CA SER A 67 -5.84 0.19 4.36
C SER A 67 -5.65 1.21 3.23
N VAL A 68 -6.72 1.88 2.78
CA VAL A 68 -6.66 2.94 1.76
C VAL A 68 -5.82 4.12 2.24
N VAL A 69 -6.04 4.60 3.47
CA VAL A 69 -5.27 5.72 4.03
C VAL A 69 -3.78 5.39 4.07
N LEU A 70 -3.42 4.19 4.54
CA LEU A 70 -2.03 3.76 4.62
C LEU A 70 -1.39 3.62 3.24
N LEU A 71 -2.12 3.10 2.24
CA LEU A 71 -1.70 3.06 0.83
C LEU A 71 -1.40 4.45 0.27
N SER A 72 -2.22 5.45 0.57
CA SER A 72 -1.95 6.83 0.12
C SER A 72 -0.62 7.37 0.67
N PHE A 73 -0.26 7.07 1.93
CA PHE A 73 1.04 7.47 2.49
C PHE A 73 2.23 6.82 1.77
N VAL A 74 2.07 5.58 1.31
CA VAL A 74 3.10 4.87 0.53
C VAL A 74 3.39 5.58 -0.77
N GLU A 75 2.32 5.91 -1.50
CA GLU A 75 2.41 6.50 -2.83
C GLU A 75 3.15 7.84 -2.78
N VAL A 76 2.91 8.66 -1.75
CA VAL A 76 3.63 9.92 -1.51
C VAL A 76 5.14 9.68 -1.36
N ILE A 77 5.53 8.69 -0.56
CA ILE A 77 6.96 8.39 -0.33
C ILE A 77 7.62 7.88 -1.62
N LEU A 78 6.92 7.05 -2.38
CA LEU A 78 7.40 6.51 -3.65
C LEU A 78 7.59 7.62 -4.70
N GLN A 79 6.71 8.62 -4.70
CA GLN A 79 6.83 9.83 -5.51
C GLN A 79 8.04 10.68 -5.11
N ILE A 80 8.27 10.92 -3.81
CA ILE A 80 9.44 11.66 -3.32
C ILE A 80 10.75 10.99 -3.77
N ARG A 81 10.81 9.65 -3.69
CA ARG A 81 11.98 8.89 -4.16
C ARG A 81 12.16 9.00 -5.67
N LEU A 82 11.08 8.87 -6.44
CA LEU A 82 11.12 9.01 -7.89
C LEU A 82 11.61 10.41 -8.29
N PHE A 83 11.13 11.43 -7.58
CA PHE A 83 11.52 12.83 -7.76
C PHE A 83 13.01 13.05 -7.48
N ALA A 84 13.54 12.47 -6.41
CA ALA A 84 14.97 12.54 -6.08
C ALA A 84 15.85 11.81 -7.10
N LEU A 85 15.38 10.68 -7.65
CA LEU A 85 16.11 9.92 -8.67
C LEU A 85 16.14 10.64 -10.02
N TYR A 86 15.08 11.38 -10.36
CA TYR A 86 14.93 12.05 -11.65
C TYR A 86 15.58 13.45 -11.72
N ASN A 87 16.45 13.79 -10.76
CA ASN A 87 17.28 14.99 -10.74
C ASN A 87 16.56 16.28 -11.19
N ASN A 88 15.33 16.51 -10.71
CA ASN A 88 14.53 17.71 -10.97
C ASN A 88 14.18 18.02 -12.44
N ASP A 89 14.30 17.08 -13.39
CA ASP A 89 13.82 17.34 -14.74
C ASP A 89 12.28 17.44 -14.75
N LYS A 90 11.80 18.69 -14.87
CA LYS A 90 10.39 19.08 -14.74
C LYS A 90 9.48 18.32 -15.70
N ARG A 91 10.00 17.79 -16.80
CA ARG A 91 9.23 17.09 -17.82
C ARG A 91 8.62 15.79 -17.32
N VAL A 92 9.26 15.13 -16.34
CA VAL A 92 8.76 13.86 -15.77
C VAL A 92 8.07 14.05 -14.43
N VAL A 93 8.41 15.10 -13.69
CA VAL A 93 7.73 15.45 -12.43
C VAL A 93 6.24 15.75 -12.66
N ILE A 94 5.91 16.51 -13.71
CA ILE A 94 4.54 16.94 -14.00
C ILE A 94 3.59 15.73 -14.22
N PRO A 95 3.85 14.79 -15.14
CA PRO A 95 2.95 13.64 -15.34
C PRO A 95 2.86 12.71 -14.12
N VAL A 96 3.93 12.62 -13.33
CA VAL A 96 3.98 11.82 -12.10
C VAL A 96 3.08 12.41 -11.01
N MET A 97 3.13 13.73 -10.80
CA MET A 97 2.26 14.43 -9.86
C MET A 97 0.79 14.39 -10.29
N ILE A 98 0.52 14.55 -11.59
CA ILE A 98 -0.85 14.45 -12.13
C ILE A 98 -1.42 13.05 -11.91
N SER A 99 -0.63 12.00 -12.18
CA SER A 99 -1.03 10.61 -11.94
C SER A 99 -1.34 10.35 -10.46
N PHE A 100 -0.54 10.91 -9.55
CA PHE A 100 -0.78 10.80 -8.11
C PHE A 100 -2.09 11.45 -7.67
N VAL A 101 -2.32 12.69 -8.10
CA VAL A 101 -3.55 13.41 -7.76
C VAL A 101 -4.77 12.65 -8.29
N MET A 102 -4.72 12.15 -9.54
CA MET A 102 -5.79 11.31 -10.09
C MET A 102 -6.03 10.04 -9.26
N MET A 103 -4.96 9.38 -8.82
CA MET A 103 -5.05 8.14 -8.03
C MET A 103 -5.68 8.39 -6.65
N VAL A 104 -5.29 9.47 -5.96
CA VAL A 104 -5.88 9.88 -4.67
C VAL A 104 -7.36 10.22 -4.83
N PHE A 105 -7.74 10.96 -5.88
CA PHE A 105 -9.15 11.24 -6.15
C PHE A 105 -9.95 9.96 -6.44
N ALA A 106 -9.37 9.01 -7.18
CA ALA A 106 -10.02 7.73 -7.43
C ALA A 106 -10.20 6.91 -6.13
N GLN A 107 -9.19 6.88 -5.25
CA GLN A 107 -9.27 6.18 -3.96
C GLN A 107 -10.33 6.78 -3.03
N LEU A 108 -10.40 8.11 -2.92
CA LEU A 108 -11.45 8.81 -2.16
C LEU A 108 -12.84 8.60 -2.76
N GLY A 109 -12.95 8.61 -4.09
CA GLY A 109 -14.17 8.25 -4.80
C GLY A 109 -14.59 6.82 -4.48
N MET A 110 -13.63 5.90 -4.38
CA MET A 110 -13.90 4.52 -4.04
C MET A 110 -14.40 4.34 -2.59
N ALA A 111 -13.68 4.93 -1.64
CA ALA A 111 -14.07 4.87 -0.23
C ALA A 111 -15.43 5.53 0.03
N SER A 112 -15.74 6.64 -0.67
CA SER A 112 -17.04 7.30 -0.52
C SER A 112 -18.19 6.48 -1.09
N TYR A 113 -18.04 5.80 -2.24
CA TYR A 113 -19.14 4.95 -2.75
C TYR A 113 -19.48 3.81 -1.79
N GLU A 114 -18.48 3.19 -1.16
CA GLU A 114 -18.72 2.07 -0.23
C GLU A 114 -19.53 2.53 0.97
N VAL A 115 -19.19 3.69 1.54
CA VAL A 115 -19.92 4.27 2.67
C VAL A 115 -21.36 4.64 2.28
N TYR A 116 -21.59 5.18 1.08
CA TYR A 116 -22.95 5.55 0.64
C TYR A 116 -23.83 4.35 0.29
N PHE A 117 -23.27 3.25 -0.19
CA PHE A 117 -24.05 2.07 -0.57
C PHE A 117 -24.28 1.10 0.59
N ASN A 118 -23.39 1.10 1.59
CA ASN A 118 -23.46 0.23 2.75
C ASN A 118 -24.28 0.80 3.94
N ASN A 119 -24.86 2.00 3.78
CA ASN A 119 -25.69 2.67 4.80
C ASN A 119 -27.11 2.92 4.29
#